data_AF-A0A120FGR9-F1
#
_entry.id   AF-A0A120FGR9-F1
#
_cell.length_a   1.000
_cell.length_b   1.000
_cell.length_c   1.000
_cell.angle_alpha   90.00
_cell.angle_beta   90.00
_cell.angle_gamma   90.00
#
_symmetry.space_group_name_H-M   'P 1'
#
loop_
_entity.id
_entity.type
_entity.pdbx_description
1 polymer ?
#
loop_
_entity_poly.entity_id
_entity_poly.type
_entity_poly.pdbx_seq_one_letter_code
_entity_poly.pdbx_strand_id
1 'polypeptide(L)' 'MQKTIQKRKRSEPHTFEQRLEAHRLRLESELVQLPDGAKRKQLAARIAQLRTAAELNAMLSR' A
#
# COMPACT_ATOMS: atom_id res chain seq x y z
N MET A 1 -30.97 31.01 -14.26
CA MET A 1 -30.55 30.20 -13.10
C MET A 1 -29.25 29.50 -13.43
N GLN A 2 -28.12 29.96 -12.88
CA GLN A 2 -26.79 29.46 -13.22
C GLN A 2 -26.56 28.11 -12.53
N LYS A 3 -26.44 27.03 -13.31
CA LYS A 3 -26.08 25.70 -12.80
C LYS A 3 -24.59 25.71 -12.48
N THR A 4 -24.23 25.85 -11.21
CA THR A 4 -22.85 25.65 -10.75
C THR A 4 -22.51 24.16 -10.89
N ILE A 5 -21.71 23.81 -11.89
CA ILE A 5 -21.11 22.48 -12.00
C ILE A 5 -20.17 22.32 -10.81
N GLN A 6 -20.64 21.67 -9.75
CA GLN A 6 -19.76 21.26 -8.65
C GLN A 6 -18.76 20.26 -9.23
N LYS A 7 -17.53 20.71 -9.49
CA LYS A 7 -16.41 19.82 -9.79
C LYS A 7 -16.31 18.83 -8.62
N ARG A 8 -16.64 17.56 -8.87
CA ARG A 8 -16.35 16.48 -7.91
C ARG A 8 -14.85 16.56 -7.63
N LYS A 9 -14.46 16.79 -6.37
CA LYS A 9 -13.06 16.67 -5.95
C LYS A 9 -12.64 15.24 -6.23
N ARG A 10 -11.90 15.00 -7.30
CA ARG A 10 -11.20 13.73 -7.47
C ARG A 10 -10.07 13.76 -6.46
N SER A 11 -10.07 12.83 -5.51
CA SER A 11 -8.91 12.57 -4.67
C SER A 11 -7.70 12.42 -5.59
N GLU A 12 -6.56 13.01 -5.23
CA GLU A 12 -5.34 12.81 -6.00
C GLU A 12 -5.10 11.31 -6.19
N PRO A 13 -4.68 10.87 -7.39
CA PRO A 13 -4.37 9.48 -7.61
C PRO A 13 -3.26 9.07 -6.63
N HIS A 14 -3.49 8.00 -5.86
CA HIS A 14 -2.47 7.50 -4.95
C HIS A 14 -1.15 7.31 -5.69
N THR A 15 -0.09 7.91 -5.16
CA THR A 15 1.28 7.71 -5.65
C THR A 15 1.66 6.24 -5.51
N PHE A 16 2.67 5.82 -6.27
CA PHE A 16 3.20 4.45 -6.18
C PHE A 16 3.55 4.08 -4.74
N GLU A 17 4.20 4.99 -4.01
CA GLU A 17 4.56 4.82 -2.60
C GLU A 17 3.33 4.67 -1.69
N GLN A 18 2.30 5.50 -1.89
CA GLN A 18 1.06 5.41 -1.11
C GLN A 18 0.35 4.07 -1.35
N ARG A 19 0.35 3.56 -2.60
CA ARG A 19 -0.22 2.24 -2.90
C ARG A 19 0.60 1.12 -2.28
N LEU A 20 1.93 1.25 -2.30
CA LEU A 20 2.85 0.26 -1.74
C LEU A 20 2.68 0.16 -0.22
N GLU A 21 2.60 1.31 0.47
CA GLU A 21 2.40 1.38 1.92
C GLU A 21 1.00 0.90 2.33
N ALA A 22 -0.05 1.31 1.61
CA ALA A 22 -1.41 0.82 1.86
C ALA A 22 -1.53 -0.70 1.68
N HIS A 23 -0.83 -1.26 0.68
CA HIS A 23 -0.78 -2.70 0.47
C HIS A 23 -0.01 -3.41 1.59
N ARG A 24 1.11 -2.83 2.06
CA ARG A 24 1.88 -3.35 3.19
C ARG A 24 1.04 -3.39 4.47
N LEU A 25 0.35 -2.30 4.81
CA LEU A 25 -0.51 -2.18 5.99
C LEU A 25 -1.66 -3.21 5.97
N ARG A 26 -2.25 -3.45 4.79
CA ARG A 26 -3.27 -4.49 4.63
C ARG A 26 -2.69 -5.87 4.95
N LEU A 27 -1.54 -6.22 4.40
CA LEU A 27 -0.90 -7.51 4.67
C LEU A 27 -0.45 -7.65 6.13
N GLU A 28 0.04 -6.58 6.75
CA GLU A 28 0.38 -6.58 8.18
C GLU A 28 -0.87 -6.84 9.05
N SER A 29 -1.99 -6.22 8.69
CA SER A 29 -3.27 -6.45 9.38
C SER A 29 -3.77 -7.88 9.21
N GLU A 30 -3.65 -8.45 8.02
CA GLU A 30 -3.97 -9.86 7.75
C GLU A 30 -3.05 -10.80 8.53
N LEU A 31 -1.74 -10.50 8.61
CA LEU A 31 -0.76 -11.29 9.34
C LEU A 31 -1.11 -11.44 10.82
N VAL A 32 -1.62 -10.38 11.45
CA VAL A 32 -2.04 -10.39 12.87
C VAL A 32 -3.23 -11.32 13.10
N GLN A 33 -4.13 -11.43 12.11
CA GLN A 33 -5.32 -12.29 12.24
C GLN A 33 -5.06 -13.75 11.83
N LEU A 34 -3.94 -14.04 11.16
CA LEU A 34 -3.63 -15.38 10.73
C LEU A 34 -2.97 -16.22 11.86
N PRO A 35 -3.46 -17.45 12.09
CA PRO A 35 -2.77 -18.40 12.95
C PRO A 35 -1.41 -18.78 12.35
N ASP A 36 -0.50 -19.23 13.22
CA ASP A 36 0.83 -19.65 12.79
C ASP A 36 0.75 -20.81 11.80
N GLY A 37 1.45 -20.67 10.68
CA GLY A 37 1.40 -21.64 9.59
C GLY A 37 2.09 -21.15 8.33
N ALA A 38 2.06 -21.98 7.29
CA ALA A 38 2.70 -21.70 6.00
C ALA A 38 2.19 -20.38 5.37
N LYS A 39 0.89 -20.10 5.48
CA LYS A 39 0.28 -18.86 4.97
C LYS A 39 0.83 -17.61 5.66
N ARG A 40 0.99 -17.63 6.99
CA ARG A 40 1.57 -16.53 7.76
C ARG A 40 3.04 -16.29 7.37
N LYS A 41 3.82 -17.37 7.20
CA LYS A 41 5.21 -17.27 6.72
C LYS A 41 5.30 -16.66 5.32
N GLN A 42 4.41 -17.05 4.40
CA GLN A 42 4.33 -16.46 3.06
C GLN A 42 3.97 -14.96 3.12
N LEU A 43 2.98 -14.57 3.92
CA LEU A 43 2.62 -13.17 4.10
C LEU A 43 3.79 -12.36 4.68
N ALA A 44 4.48 -12.88 5.69
CA ALA A 44 5.65 -12.23 6.28
C ALA A 44 6.77 -12.03 5.25
N ALA A 45 7.06 -13.06 4.44
CA ALA A 45 8.04 -12.95 3.36
C ALA A 45 7.62 -11.91 2.31
N ARG A 46 6.31 -11.83 2.00
CA ARG A 46 5.79 -10.84 1.06
C ARG A 46 5.90 -9.42 1.61
N ILE A 47 5.61 -9.20 2.89
CA ILE A 47 5.79 -7.91 3.56
C ILE A 47 7.26 -7.49 3.51
N ALA A 48 8.19 -8.41 3.76
CA ALA A 48 9.63 -8.13 3.67
C ALA A 48 10.04 -7.68 2.25
N GLN A 49 9.56 -8.37 1.21
CA GLN A 49 9.81 -7.98 -0.18
C GLN A 49 9.31 -6.56 -0.50
N LEU A 50 8.12 -6.19 0.02
CA LEU A 50 7.57 -4.85 -0.21
C LEU A 50 8.39 -3.77 0.49
N ARG A 51 8.94 -4.04 1.69
CA ARG A 51 9.85 -3.12 2.39
C ARG A 51 11.13 -2.91 1.57
N THR A 52 11.75 -3.99 1.10
CA THR A 52 12.93 -3.89 0.24
C THR A 52 12.64 -3.13 -1.06
N ALA A 53 11.49 -3.36 -1.69
CA ALA A 53 11.10 -2.61 -2.89
C ALA A 53 10.91 -1.11 -2.61
N ALA A 54 10.35 -0.75 -1.45
CA ALA A 54 10.21 0.64 -1.03
C ALA A 54 11.57 1.31 -0.80
N GLU A 55 12.49 0.62 -0.10
CA GLU A 55 13.86 1.09 0.14
C GLU A 55 14.62 1.31 -1.18
N LEU A 56 14.54 0.35 -2.10
CA LEU A 56 15.16 0.49 -3.43
C LEU A 56 14.56 1.65 -4.22
N ASN A 57 13.24 1.83 -4.20
CA ASN A 57 12.59 2.96 -4.85
C ASN A 57 13.07 4.29 -4.27
N ALA A 58 13.20 4.39 -2.95
CA ALA A 58 13.71 5.58 -2.28
C ALA A 58 15.18 5.85 -2.65
N MET A 59 16.01 4.82 -2.78
CA MET A 59 17.40 4.96 -3.23
C MET A 59 17.51 5.44 -4.69
N LEU A 60 16.65 4.93 -5.58
CA LEU A 60 16.68 5.26 -7.01
C LEU A 60 16.01 6.59 -7.35
N SER A 61 15.15 7.11 -6.46
CA SER A 61 14.45 8.39 -6.66
C SER A 61 15.20 9.59 -6.06
N ARG A 62 16.44 9.37 -5.60
CA ARG A 62 17.34 10.39 -5.04
C ARG A 62 18.33 10.89 -6.08
#